data_AF-A0A963J4P5-F1
#
_entry.id   AF-A0A963J4P5-F1
#
_cell.length_a   1.000
_cell.length_b   1.000
_cell.length_c   1.000
_cell.angle_alpha   90.00
_cell.angle_beta   90.00
_cell.angle_gamma   90.00
#
_symmetry.space_group_name_H-M   'P 1'
#
loop_
_entity.id
_entity.type
_entity.pdbx_description
1 polymer ?
#
loop_
_entity_poly.entity_id
_entity_poly.type
_entity_poly.pdbx_seq_one_letter_code
_entity_poly.pdbx_strand_id
1 'polypeptide(L)' 'MAVEVRGGRLLYHGVRFVVRLGRWLLPIPEWLALGHTTIEERGTGANRFAMDFRLTHPLLGQVFRYSGEFESVAG' A
#
# COMPACT_ATOMS: atom_id res chain seq x y z
N MET A 1 -0.62 -2.05 -7.88
CA MET A 1 -1.61 -1.98 -6.80
C MET A 1 -2.96 -2.32 -7.39
N ALA A 2 -3.78 -3.05 -6.64
CA ALA A 2 -5.21 -3.20 -6.91
C ALA A 2 -5.99 -2.64 -5.73
N VAL A 3 -7.22 -2.19 -5.99
CA VAL A 3 -8.08 -1.49 -5.02
C VAL A 3 -9.43 -2.19 -4.91
N GLU A 4 -9.97 -2.23 -3.70
CA GLU A 4 -11.28 -2.78 -3.38
C GLU A 4 -11.97 -1.92 -2.32
N VAL A 5 -13.30 -1.80 -2.41
CA VAL A 5 -14.13 -1.18 -1.36
C VAL A 5 -14.72 -2.28 -0.47
N ARG A 6 -14.46 -2.26 0.83
CA ARG A 6 -15.11 -3.16 1.81
C ARG A 6 -15.56 -2.44 3.06
N GLY A 7 -16.85 -2.49 3.36
CA GLY A 7 -17.42 -1.94 4.61
C GLY A 7 -17.09 -0.47 4.82
N GLY A 8 -17.19 0.35 3.76
CA GLY A 8 -16.88 1.79 3.81
C GLY A 8 -15.39 2.13 3.89
N ARG A 9 -14.51 1.15 3.62
CA ARG A 9 -13.05 1.33 3.58
C ARG A 9 -12.51 1.05 2.20
N LEU A 10 -11.43 1.74 1.85
CA LEU A 10 -10.63 1.47 0.66
C LEU A 10 -9.46 0.57 1.06
N LEU A 11 -9.40 -0.60 0.46
CA LEU A 11 -8.34 -1.57 0.66
C LEU A 11 -7.47 -1.60 -0.59
N TYR A 12 -6.18 -1.33 -0.41
CA TYR A 12 -5.20 -1.48 -1.48
C TYR A 12 -4.29 -2.64 -1.15
N HIS A 13 -4.02 -3.47 -2.14
CA HIS A 13 -3.04 -4.53 -2.04
C HIS A 13 -2.01 -4.45 -3.16
N GLY A 14 -0.79 -4.82 -2.79
CA GLY A 14 0.30 -5.10 -3.71
C GLY A 14 -0.10 -6.19 -4.70
N VAL A 15 0.47 -6.11 -5.91
CA VAL A 15 0.26 -7.12 -6.97
C VAL A 15 1.61 -7.57 -7.53
N ARG A 16 2.53 -6.61 -7.72
CA ARG A 16 3.90 -6.83 -8.15
C ARG A 16 4.70 -5.55 -7.96
N PHE A 17 6.01 -5.70 -7.75
CA PHE A 17 6.95 -4.60 -7.97
C PHE A 17 7.32 -4.55 -9.45
N VAL A 18 7.78 -3.38 -9.90
CA VAL A 18 8.27 -3.20 -11.26
C VAL A 18 9.64 -2.55 -11.17
N VAL A 19 10.64 -3.17 -11.78
CA VAL A 19 12.00 -2.63 -11.88
C VAL A 19 12.26 -2.18 -13.31
N ARG A 20 12.92 -1.04 -13.47
CA ARG A 20 13.42 -0.57 -14.75
C ARG A 20 14.94 -0.78 -14.83
N LEU A 21 15.38 -1.69 -15.69
CA LEU A 21 16.79 -1.96 -15.97
C LEU A 21 17.13 -1.49 -17.39
N GLY A 22 17.67 -0.28 -17.50
CA GLY A 22 17.85 0.38 -18.79
C GLY A 22 16.52 0.58 -19.52
N ARG A 23 16.34 -0.09 -20.67
CA ARG A 23 15.10 -0.06 -21.47
C ARG A 23 14.05 -1.09 -21.04
N TRP A 24 14.40 -2.02 -20.15
CA TRP A 24 13.56 -3.15 -19.77
C TRP A 24 12.72 -2.81 -18.55
N LEU A 25 11.43 -3.12 -18.61
CA LEU A 25 10.48 -2.98 -17.50
C LEU A 25 10.05 -4.38 -17.05
N LEU A 26 10.64 -4.89 -15.98
CA LEU A 26 10.45 -6.27 -15.53
C LEU A 26 9.59 -6.31 -14.26
N PRO A 27 8.55 -7.16 -14.21
CA PRO A 27 7.83 -7.42 -12.98
C PRO A 27 8.69 -8.25 -12.03
N ILE A 28 8.74 -7.86 -10.75
CA ILE A 28 9.37 -8.66 -9.70
C ILE A 28 8.24 -9.24 -8.82
N PRO A 29 8.21 -10.56 -8.59
CA PRO A 29 7.29 -11.17 -7.64
C PRO A 29 7.47 -10.56 -6.24
N GLU A 30 6.37 -10.28 -5.55
CA GLU A 30 6.39 -9.52 -4.29
C GLU A 30 7.24 -10.17 -3.19
N TRP A 31 7.28 -11.49 -3.17
CA TRP A 31 8.07 -12.28 -2.22
C TRP A 31 9.59 -12.17 -2.42
N LEU A 32 10.05 -11.78 -3.62
CA LEU A 32 11.48 -11.70 -3.96
C LEU A 32 12.06 -10.31 -3.65
N ALA A 33 11.22 -9.30 -3.48
CA ALA A 33 11.64 -7.92 -3.27
C ALA A 33 11.41 -7.47 -1.82
N LEU A 34 10.37 -6.67 -1.58
CA LEU A 34 10.16 -5.98 -0.31
C LEU A 34 9.03 -6.58 0.53
N GLY A 35 8.32 -7.58 0.02
CA GLY A 35 7.14 -8.17 0.65
C GLY A 35 5.81 -7.69 0.05
N HIS A 36 4.72 -8.08 0.70
CA HIS A 36 3.37 -7.71 0.30
C HIS A 36 2.95 -6.39 0.96
N THR A 37 2.44 -5.47 0.14
CA THR A 37 1.96 -4.16 0.62
C THR A 37 0.46 -4.19 0.83
N THR A 38 -0.02 -3.73 1.98
CA THR A 38 -1.44 -3.50 2.24
C THR A 38 -1.68 -2.10 2.74
N ILE A 39 -2.76 -1.47 2.29
CA ILE A 39 -3.21 -0.17 2.76
C ILE A 39 -4.70 -0.29 3.10
N GLU A 40 -5.06 0.11 4.30
CA GLU A 40 -6.46 0.32 4.69
C GLU A 40 -6.68 1.81 4.90
N GLU A 41 -7.61 2.38 4.13
CA GLU A 41 -8.03 3.77 4.25
C GLU A 41 -9.51 3.83 4.66
N ARG A 42 -9.80 4.70 5.63
CA ARG A 42 -11.15 4.93 6.16
C ARG A 42 -11.41 6.43 6.25
N GLY A 43 -12.46 6.91 5.60
CA GLY A 43 -12.94 8.28 5.78
C GLY A 43 -13.35 8.54 7.23
N THR A 44 -12.80 9.58 7.85
CA THR A 44 -13.11 10.01 9.23
C THR A 44 -13.80 11.36 9.29
N GLY A 45 -13.85 12.09 8.18
CA GLY A 45 -14.58 13.35 8.02
C GLY A 45 -14.54 13.79 6.56
N ALA A 46 -15.06 14.99 6.26
CA ALA A 46 -15.14 15.50 4.88
C ALA A 46 -13.78 15.52 4.16
N ASN A 47 -12.72 15.94 4.86
CA ASN A 47 -11.35 16.01 4.34
C ASN A 47 -10.35 15.23 5.21
N ARG A 48 -10.85 14.33 6.08
CA ARG A 48 -10.01 13.56 7.01
C ARG A 48 -10.16 12.08 6.74
N PHE A 49 -9.05 11.36 6.80
CA PHE A 49 -9.04 9.91 6.66
C PHE A 49 -8.00 9.29 7.59
N ALA A 50 -8.30 8.08 8.07
CA ALA A 50 -7.35 7.24 8.76
C ALA A 50 -6.73 6.27 7.75
N MET A 51 -5.42 6.08 7.82
CA MET A 51 -4.67 5.18 6.94
C MET A 51 -3.77 4.27 7.77
N ASP A 52 -3.75 2.97 7.45
CA ASP A 52 -2.76 2.01 7.95
C ASP A 52 -2.06 1.38 6.74
N PHE A 53 -0.79 1.72 6.55
CA PHE A 53 0.07 1.17 5.52
C PHE A 53 0.99 0.13 6.15
N ARG A 54 1.06 -1.05 5.56
CA ARG A 54 1.95 -2.13 5.99
C ARG A 54 2.69 -2.72 4.81
N LEU A 55 3.95 -3.05 5.04
CA LEU A 55 4.79 -3.81 4.15
C LEU A 55 5.32 -5.02 4.91
N THR A 56 4.94 -6.22 4.46
CA THR A 56 5.22 -7.47 5.16
C THR A 56 6.00 -8.41 4.25
N HIS A 57 7.26 -8.67 4.60
CA HIS A 57 8.11 -9.65 3.95
C HIS A 57 7.80 -11.07 4.48
N PRO A 58 7.71 -12.10 3.62
CA PRO A 58 7.34 -13.46 4.05
C PRO A 58 8.29 -14.07 5.09
N LEU A 59 9.58 -13.71 5.06
CA LEU A 59 10.58 -14.23 6.00
C LEU A 59 10.89 -13.30 7.18
N LEU A 60 10.74 -11.99 7.00
CA LEU A 60 11.18 -10.98 7.99
C LEU A 60 9.99 -10.39 8.76
N GLY A 61 8.75 -10.74 8.37
CA GLY A 61 7.55 -10.16 8.93
C GLY A 61 7.35 -8.71 8.48
N GLN A 62 6.76 -7.89 9.34
CA GLN A 62 6.48 -6.48 9.03
C GLN A 62 7.78 -5.67 9.02
N VAL A 63 8.23 -5.29 7.83
CA VAL A 63 9.48 -4.53 7.65
C VAL A 63 9.25 -3.01 7.67
N PHE A 64 8.02 -2.57 7.39
CA PHE A 64 7.65 -1.17 7.49
C PHE A 64 6.16 -1.01 7.78
N ARG A 65 5.83 -0.01 8.59
CA ARG A 65 4.45 0.40 8.87
C ARG A 65 4.40 1.87 9.19
N TYR A 66 3.38 2.55 8.70
CA TYR A 66 2.92 3.80 9.28
C TYR A 66 1.41 3.76 9.40
N SER A 67 0.90 4.45 10.41
CA SER A 67 -0.53 4.59 10.62
C SER A 67 -0.82 5.96 11.22
N GLY A 68 -1.90 6.59 10.79
CA GLY A 68 -2.28 7.89 11.31
C GLY A 68 -3.58 8.40 10.72
N GLU A 69 -4.01 9.54 11.24
CA GLU A 69 -5.05 10.35 10.62
C GLU A 69 -4.40 11.47 9.80
N PHE A 70 -4.92 11.65 8.61
CA PHE A 70 -4.42 12.58 7.62
C PHE A 70 -5.54 13.52 7.22
N GLU A 71 -5.15 14.73 6.84
CA GLU A 71 -6.03 15.75 6.31
C GLU A 71 -5.65 16.03 4.86
N SER A 72 -6.60 15.88 3.95
CA SER A 72 -6.41 16.22 2.55
C SER A 72 -6.56 17.74 2.38
N VAL A 73 -5.49 18.39 1.93
CA VAL A 73 -5.53 19.77 1.48
C VAL A 73 -5.61 19.78 -0.03
N ALA A 74 -6.66 20.38 -0.59
CA ALA A 74 -6.72 20.64 -2.03
C ALA A 74 -5.60 21.62 -2.40
N GLY A 75 -4.69 21.20 -3.28
CA GLY A 75 -3.60 22.03 -3.80
C GLY A 75 -4.01 22.88 -4.99
#